data_AF-A0A6B3N023-F1
#
_entry.id   AF-A0A6B3N023-F1
#
_cell.length_a   1.000
_cell.length_b   1.000
_cell.length_c   1.000
_cell.angle_alpha   90.00
_cell.angle_beta   90.00
_cell.angle_gamma   90.00
#
_symmetry.space_group_name_H-M   'P 1'
#
loop_
_entity.id
_entity.type
_entity.pdbx_description
1 polymer ?
#
loop_
_entity_poly.entity_id
_entity_poly.type
_entity_poly.pdbx_seq_one_letter_code
_entity_poly.pdbx_strand_id
1 'polypeptide(L)'
;MDINGQGWTDEQAATTFGCHRNTVANLRQRLVEQGLEAAVERKQQKNPSRQRVCDSEAQAKLIALRCGEPPAGQARWTLRLLADKAVELEIVPAISHETVRQELKKTN
;
A
#
# COMPACT_ATOMS: atom_id res chain seq x y z
N MET A 1 -16.35 -10.96 18.73
CA MET A 1 -16.33 -10.93 20.21
C MET A 1 -16.12 -12.37 20.63
N ASP A 2 -14.94 -12.69 21.16
CA ASP A 2 -14.52 -14.06 21.40
C ASP A 2 -15.38 -14.68 22.51
N ILE A 3 -16.12 -15.72 22.14
CA ILE A 3 -17.01 -16.50 23.03
C ILE A 3 -16.20 -17.32 24.07
N ASN A 4 -14.86 -17.31 24.00
CA ASN A 4 -13.92 -17.93 24.93
C ASN A 4 -12.92 -16.93 25.53
N GLY A 5 -13.10 -15.62 25.30
CA GLY A 5 -12.24 -14.57 25.84
C GLY A 5 -12.55 -14.34 27.31
N GLN A 6 -11.53 -14.07 28.11
CA GLN A 6 -11.54 -14.06 29.58
C GLN A 6 -12.40 -12.95 30.24
N GLY A 7 -13.41 -12.40 29.54
CA GLY A 7 -14.35 -11.40 30.06
C GLY A 7 -13.69 -10.10 30.50
N TRP A 8 -12.48 -9.81 29.99
CA TRP A 8 -11.68 -8.68 30.47
C TRP A 8 -12.38 -7.35 30.22
N THR A 9 -12.37 -6.52 31.27
CA THR A 9 -12.71 -5.11 31.16
C THR A 9 -11.64 -4.35 30.36
N ASP A 10 -12.04 -3.22 29.76
CA ASP A 10 -11.10 -2.35 29.01
C ASP A 10 -9.89 -1.93 29.88
N GLU A 11 -10.07 -1.83 31.22
CA GLU A 11 -9.02 -1.49 32.19
C GLU A 11 -8.03 -2.63 32.45
N GLN A 12 -8.52 -3.86 32.57
CA GLN A 12 -7.67 -5.05 32.73
C GLN A 12 -6.81 -5.29 31.50
N ALA A 13 -7.41 -5.15 30.31
CA ALA A 13 -6.69 -5.25 29.05
C ALA A 13 -5.63 -4.13 28.92
N ALA A 14 -6.00 -2.88 29.23
CA ALA A 14 -5.08 -1.74 29.18
C ALA A 14 -3.86 -1.93 30.09
N THR A 15 -4.09 -2.39 31.32
CA THR A 15 -3.03 -2.68 32.29
C THR A 15 -2.12 -3.81 31.81
N THR A 16 -2.70 -4.90 31.30
CA THR A 16 -1.95 -6.08 30.82
C THR A 16 -1.09 -5.77 29.60
N PHE A 17 -1.63 -5.01 28.65
CA PHE A 17 -0.95 -4.67 27.39
C PHE A 17 -0.15 -3.36 27.46
N GLY A 18 -0.08 -2.72 28.64
CA GLY A 18 0.69 -1.48 28.84
C GLY A 18 0.23 -0.34 27.94
N CYS A 19 -1.06 -0.29 27.61
CA CYS A 19 -1.63 0.75 26.73
C CYS A 19 -2.69 1.58 27.46
N HIS A 20 -3.04 2.73 26.89
CA HIS A 20 -4.09 3.56 27.46
C HIS A 20 -5.47 2.89 27.28
N ARG A 21 -6.37 3.03 28.26
CA ARG A 21 -7.75 2.49 28.21
C ARG A 21 -8.46 2.85 26.90
N ASN A 22 -8.30 4.09 26.42
CA ASN A 22 -8.88 4.53 25.16
C ASN A 22 -8.39 3.73 23.94
N THR A 23 -7.16 3.20 23.95
CA THR A 23 -6.66 2.34 22.87
C THR A 23 -7.49 1.05 22.79
N VAL A 24 -7.74 0.41 23.92
CA VAL A 24 -8.59 -0.80 23.99
C VAL A 24 -10.02 -0.48 23.59
N ALA A 25 -10.60 0.61 24.12
CA ALA A 25 -11.97 1.01 23.81
C ALA A 25 -12.15 1.34 22.31
N ASN A 26 -11.21 2.07 21.71
CA ASN A 26 -11.24 2.40 20.29
C ASN A 26 -11.07 1.16 19.41
N LEU A 27 -10.20 0.22 19.80
CA LEU A 27 -9.97 -1.02 19.07
C LEU A 27 -11.21 -1.93 19.13
N ARG A 28 -11.84 -2.05 20.31
CA ARG A 28 -13.12 -2.74 20.49
C ARG A 28 -14.23 -2.11 19.65
N GLN A 29 -14.35 -0.78 19.66
CA GLN A 29 -15.33 -0.07 18.86
C GLN A 29 -15.10 -0.33 17.36
N ARG A 30 -13.88 -0.16 16.84
CA ARG A 30 -13.56 -0.43 15.43
C ARG A 30 -13.82 -1.88 15.04
N LEU A 31 -13.52 -2.83 15.92
CA LEU A 31 -13.78 -4.24 15.68
C LEU A 31 -15.27 -4.52 15.45
N VAL A 32 -16.13 -3.92 16.28
CA VAL A 32 -17.59 -4.09 16.19
C VAL A 32 -18.18 -3.34 14.99
N GLU A 33 -17.70 -2.13 14.72
CA GLU A 33 -18.26 -1.27 13.66
C GLU A 33 -17.74 -1.59 12.25
N GLN A 34 -16.48 -2.00 12.14
CA GLN A 34 -15.74 -2.07 10.87
C GLN A 34 -15.04 -3.42 10.64
N GLY A 35 -15.10 -4.34 11.60
CA GLY A 35 -14.49 -5.67 11.50
C GLY A 35 -13.03 -5.72 11.94
N LEU A 36 -12.45 -6.93 11.90
CA LEU A 36 -11.11 -7.22 12.43
C LEU A 36 -10.00 -6.50 11.67
N GLU A 37 -10.02 -6.56 10.34
CA GLU A 37 -9.00 -5.91 9.51
C GLU A 37 -8.95 -4.41 9.78
N ALA A 38 -10.09 -3.73 9.83
CA ALA A 38 -10.15 -2.30 10.10
C ALA A 38 -9.75 -1.91 11.53
N ALA A 39 -9.84 -2.84 12.49
CA ALA A 39 -9.44 -2.62 13.88
C ALA A 39 -7.92 -2.70 14.07
N VAL A 40 -7.27 -3.62 13.36
CA VAL A 40 -5.83 -3.90 13.47
C VAL A 40 -5.01 -3.06 12.50
N GLU A 41 -5.50 -2.89 11.27
CA GLU A 41 -4.77 -2.16 10.24
C GLU A 41 -4.78 -0.65 10.48
N ARG A 42 -3.74 0.01 9.97
CA ARG A 42 -3.69 1.47 9.96
C ARG A 42 -4.81 1.99 9.06
N LYS A 43 -5.67 2.85 9.61
CA LYS A 43 -6.69 3.58 8.83
C LYS A 43 -6.02 4.29 7.65
N GLN A 44 -6.39 3.89 6.43
CA GLN A 44 -5.89 4.49 5.21
C GLN A 44 -6.37 5.95 5.14
N GLN A 45 -5.44 6.87 4.83
CA GLN A 45 -5.78 8.27 4.66
C GLN A 45 -6.64 8.42 3.41
N LYS A 46 -7.85 8.98 3.56
CA LYS A 46 -8.76 9.26 2.43
C LYS A 46 -8.13 10.23 1.43
N ASN A 47 -7.31 11.17 1.91
CA ASN A 47 -6.65 12.17 1.07
C ASN A 47 -5.17 12.31 1.49
N PRO A 48 -4.26 11.49 0.92
CA PRO A 48 -2.85 11.58 1.25
C PRO A 48 -2.23 12.86 0.68
N SER A 49 -1.30 13.48 1.41
CA SER A 49 -0.61 14.72 0.99
C SER A 49 0.18 14.57 -0.31
N ARG A 50 0.55 13.34 -0.67
CA ARG A 50 1.17 13.01 -1.95
C ARG A 50 0.37 11.88 -2.61
N GLN A 51 -0.24 12.18 -3.75
CA GLN A 51 -0.89 11.18 -4.57
C GLN A 51 0.15 10.23 -5.14
N ARG A 52 -0.20 8.95 -5.25
CA ARG A 52 0.64 7.99 -5.96
C ARG A 52 0.55 8.33 -7.43
N VAL A 53 1.72 8.45 -8.05
CA VAL A 53 1.87 8.76 -9.48
C VAL A 53 1.61 7.52 -10.35
N CYS A 54 1.80 6.34 -9.76
CA CYS A 54 1.58 5.06 -10.41
C CYS A 54 0.49 4.32 -9.64
N ASP A 55 -0.71 4.28 -10.22
CA ASP A 55 -1.83 3.48 -9.73
C ASP A 55 -1.66 2.00 -10.10
N SER A 56 -2.47 1.13 -9.53
CA SER A 56 -2.39 -0.32 -9.79
C SER A 56 -2.49 -0.69 -11.27
N GLU A 57 -3.31 0.04 -12.05
CA GLU A 57 -3.40 -0.16 -13.51
C GLU A 57 -2.10 0.26 -14.22
N ALA A 58 -1.56 1.43 -13.88
CA ALA A 58 -0.30 1.92 -14.43
C ALA A 58 0.87 0.99 -14.09
N GLN A 59 0.88 0.40 -12.88
CA GLN A 59 1.86 -0.62 -12.49
C GLN A 59 1.77 -1.85 -13.39
N ALA A 60 0.56 -2.38 -13.61
CA ALA A 60 0.35 -3.55 -14.47
C ALA A 60 0.83 -3.30 -15.90
N LYS A 61 0.50 -2.12 -16.46
CA LYS A 61 0.97 -1.69 -17.79
C LYS A 61 2.51 -1.56 -17.83
N LEU A 62 3.12 -1.04 -16.77
CA LEU A 62 4.58 -0.91 -16.67
C LEU A 62 5.29 -2.28 -16.57
N ILE A 63 4.70 -3.24 -15.86
CA ILE A 63 5.20 -4.62 -15.79
C ILE A 63 5.09 -5.28 -17.17
N ALA A 64 3.95 -5.14 -17.85
CA ALA A 64 3.76 -5.67 -19.20
C ALA A 64 4.79 -5.09 -20.18
N LEU A 65 5.05 -3.79 -20.12
CA LEU A 65 6.08 -3.12 -20.92
C LEU A 65 7.47 -3.73 -20.69
N ARG A 66 7.83 -3.96 -19.44
CA ARG A 66 9.13 -4.57 -19.07
C ARG A 66 9.27 -6.00 -19.59
N CYS A 67 8.18 -6.76 -19.64
CA CYS A 67 8.18 -8.14 -20.16
C CYS A 67 8.27 -8.21 -21.70
N GLY A 68 8.05 -7.09 -22.39
CA GLY A 68 8.17 -6.99 -23.85
C GLY A 68 9.60 -6.78 -24.35
N GLU A 69 9.74 -6.65 -25.66
CA GLU A 69 11.03 -6.41 -26.31
C GLU A 69 11.48 -4.94 -26.12
N PRO A 70 12.76 -4.70 -25.79
CA PRO A 70 13.27 -3.33 -25.67
C PRO A 70 13.25 -2.62 -27.04
N PRO A 71 13.10 -1.28 -27.06
CA PRO A 71 13.06 -0.52 -28.30
C PRO A 71 14.38 -0.65 -29.08
N ALA A 72 14.28 -0.51 -30.40
CA ALA A 72 15.39 -0.68 -31.33
C ALA A 72 16.62 0.14 -30.90
N GLY A 73 17.79 -0.52 -30.89
CA GLY A 73 19.06 0.09 -30.46
C GLY A 73 19.38 -0.04 -28.98
N GLN A 74 18.53 -0.69 -28.18
CA GLN A 74 18.79 -1.00 -26.77
C GLN A 74 18.83 -2.51 -26.52
N ALA A 75 19.89 -2.97 -25.84
CA ALA A 75 20.03 -4.40 -25.49
C ALA A 75 19.09 -4.86 -24.37
N ARG A 76 18.56 -3.94 -23.55
CA ARG A 76 17.68 -4.24 -22.42
C ARG A 76 16.86 -3.03 -21.98
N TRP A 77 15.76 -3.29 -21.27
CA TRP A 77 15.03 -2.26 -20.54
C TRP A 77 15.88 -1.69 -19.41
N THR A 78 16.17 -0.38 -19.48
CA THR A 78 16.70 0.37 -18.33
C THR A 78 15.56 1.09 -17.60
N LEU A 79 15.74 1.42 -16.32
CA LEU A 79 14.71 2.13 -15.53
C LEU A 79 14.35 3.49 -16.13
N ARG A 80 15.34 4.20 -16.69
CA ARG A 80 15.12 5.47 -17.38
C ARG A 80 14.31 5.29 -18.66
N LEU A 81 14.62 4.25 -19.43
CA LEU A 81 13.90 3.93 -20.66
C LEU A 81 12.45 3.51 -20.38
N LEU A 82 12.22 2.74 -19.32
CA LEU A 82 10.87 2.39 -18.87
C LEU A 82 10.09 3.63 -18.40
N ALA A 83 10.73 4.56 -17.70
CA ALA A 83 10.11 5.81 -17.27
C ALA A 83 9.71 6.69 -18.48
N ASP A 84 10.62 6.85 -19.43
CA ASP A 84 10.41 7.64 -20.64
C ASP A 84 9.28 7.04 -21.50
N LYS A 85 9.33 5.73 -21.75
CA LYS A 85 8.25 5.02 -22.47
C LYS A 85 6.93 5.00 -21.73
N ALA A 86 6.91 4.99 -20.40
CA ALA A 86 5.67 5.08 -19.64
C ALA A 86 4.99 6.45 -19.78
N VAL A 87 5.77 7.53 -19.96
CA VAL A 87 5.22 8.86 -20.26
C VAL A 87 4.81 8.96 -21.74
N GLU A 88 5.63 8.44 -22.66
CA GLU A 88 5.34 8.43 -24.11
C GLU A 88 4.03 7.70 -24.43
N LEU A 89 3.77 6.57 -23.77
CA LEU A 89 2.55 5.78 -23.92
C LEU A 89 1.37 6.30 -23.09
N GLU A 90 1.50 7.49 -22.50
CA GLU A 90 0.48 8.14 -21.66
C GLU A 90 -0.03 7.26 -20.50
N ILE A 91 0.79 6.32 -20.03
CA ILE A 91 0.46 5.44 -18.89
C ILE A 91 0.44 6.27 -17.60
N VAL A 92 1.34 7.25 -17.51
CA VAL A 92 1.47 8.19 -16.38
C VAL A 92 1.88 9.57 -16.91
N PRO A 93 1.36 10.67 -16.33
CA PRO A 93 1.65 12.03 -16.82
C PRO A 93 3.11 12.44 -16.63
N ALA A 94 3.77 11.93 -15.58
CA ALA A 94 5.20 12.10 -15.34
C ALA A 94 5.65 11.05 -14.34
N ILE A 95 6.78 10.36 -14.57
CA ILE A 95 7.31 9.39 -13.61
C ILE A 95 8.84 9.45 -13.55
N SER A 96 9.39 9.32 -12.34
CA SER A 96 10.83 9.19 -12.14
C SER A 96 11.26 7.73 -12.25
N HIS A 97 12.46 7.49 -12.77
CA HIS A 97 13.11 6.18 -12.76
C HIS A 97 13.17 5.55 -11.35
N GLU A 98 13.26 6.35 -10.29
CA GLU A 98 13.20 5.85 -8.91
C GLU A 98 11.81 5.34 -8.52
N THR A 99 10.74 5.97 -9.01
CA THR A 99 9.38 5.45 -8.84
C THR A 99 9.27 4.10 -9.56
N VAL A 100 9.72 4.01 -10.81
CA VAL A 100 9.75 2.75 -11.58
C VAL A 100 10.49 1.64 -10.81
N ARG A 101 11.65 1.95 -10.23
CA ARG A 101 12.42 1.01 -9.40
C ARG A 101 11.61 0.54 -8.18
N GLN A 102 10.98 1.46 -7.46
CA GLN A 102 10.17 1.13 -6.28
C GLN A 102 8.97 0.26 -6.62
N GLU A 103 8.30 0.55 -7.74
CA GLU A 103 7.15 -0.24 -8.19
C GLU A 103 7.59 -1.64 -8.61
N LEU A 104 8.64 -1.77 -9.42
CA LEU A 104 9.18 -3.08 -9.83
C LEU A 104 9.75 -3.89 -8.66
N LYS A 105 10.29 -3.24 -7.62
CA LYS A 105 10.76 -3.91 -6.41
C LYS A 105 9.61 -4.53 -5.60
N LYS A 106 8.44 -3.89 -5.55
CA LYS A 106 7.28 -4.44 -4.82
C LYS A 106 6.73 -5.72 -5.44
N THR A 107 7.05 -5.97 -6.71
CA THR A 107 6.59 -7.13 -7.48
C THR A 107 7.54 -8.35 -7.41
N ASN A 108 8.76 -8.20 -6.84
CA ASN A 108 9.68 -9.32 -6.56
C ASN A 108 9.75 -9.57 -5.05
#